data_AF-A0A060ZZ48-F1
#
_entry.id   AF-A0A060ZZ48-F1
#
_cell.length_a   1.000
_cell.length_b   1.000
_cell.length_c   1.000
_cell.angle_alpha   90.00
_cell.angle_beta   90.00
_cell.angle_gamma   90.00
#
_symmetry.space_group_name_H-M   'P 1'
#
loop_
_entity.id
_entity.type
_entity.pdbx_description
1 polymer ?
#
loop_
_entity_poly.entity_id
_entity_poly.type
_entity_poly.pdbx_seq_one_letter_code
_entity_poly.pdbx_strand_id
1 'polypeptide(L)'
;MLAMMVDLEEDEEWSMADELEDDDFDSNAVAGESALDRMACGLGGKMVLPMIKQHIMTMLQNPDWKYRHAGLMALSAIGEGCHQQMEAILNEIVSFLLLFCQDPHPRVRYAACNAIGQMATDFAPTFQKKFHDKVISALLQTMEDQTNPRVQAHAAAALINFTEDCPKSLLIPYLDSLVQHLHVIMVAKLQEGISLRQSSMV
;
A
#
# COMPACT_ATOMS: atom_id res chain seq x y z
N MET A 1 0.27 -11.59 16.77
CA MET A 1 -0.13 -10.80 15.60
C MET A 1 1.01 -9.87 15.19
N LEU A 2 1.21 -8.71 15.81
CA LEU A 2 2.28 -7.77 15.39
C LEU A 2 3.70 -8.38 15.35
N ALA A 3 4.08 -9.19 16.34
CA ALA A 3 5.38 -9.87 16.32
C ALA A 3 5.52 -10.87 15.16
N MET A 4 4.42 -11.49 14.73
CA MET A 4 4.41 -12.40 13.57
C MET A 4 4.53 -11.62 12.26
N MET A 5 3.99 -10.41 12.19
CA MET A 5 4.07 -9.53 11.01
C MET A 5 5.48 -9.00 10.71
N VAL A 6 6.40 -9.10 11.68
CA VAL A 6 7.82 -8.74 11.52
C VAL A 6 8.66 -9.93 11.02
N ASP A 7 8.07 -11.14 11.01
CA ASP A 7 8.72 -12.37 10.55
C ASP A 7 8.74 -12.41 9.02
N LEU A 8 9.62 -11.58 8.45
CA LEU A 8 9.84 -11.41 7.02
C LEU A 8 11.29 -11.77 6.70
N GLU A 9 11.52 -12.54 5.66
CA GLU A 9 12.85 -12.83 5.15
C GLU A 9 13.31 -11.71 4.20
N GLU A 10 14.63 -11.48 4.14
CA GLU A 10 15.21 -10.55 3.16
C GLU A 10 15.39 -11.29 1.84
N ASP A 11 14.94 -10.70 0.75
CA ASP A 11 15.06 -11.26 -0.59
C ASP A 11 15.46 -10.14 -1.55
N GLU A 12 16.67 -10.28 -2.13
CA GLU A 12 17.27 -9.29 -3.03
C GLU A 12 16.57 -9.24 -4.39
N GLU A 13 15.93 -10.33 -4.81
CA GLU A 13 15.19 -10.42 -6.07
C GLU A 13 13.71 -10.10 -5.90
N TRP A 14 13.27 -9.86 -4.66
CA TRP A 14 11.86 -9.62 -4.31
C TRP A 14 11.18 -8.62 -5.22
N SER A 15 11.84 -7.50 -5.56
CA SER A 15 11.26 -6.41 -6.35
C SER A 15 11.08 -6.75 -7.83
N MET A 16 11.80 -7.76 -8.33
CA MET A 16 11.83 -8.22 -9.72
C MET A 16 11.00 -9.48 -9.95
N ALA A 17 10.55 -10.15 -8.88
CA ALA A 17 9.70 -11.32 -8.98
C ALA A 17 8.34 -10.98 -9.62
N ASP A 18 7.95 -11.74 -10.64
CA ASP A 18 6.68 -11.57 -11.37
C ASP A 18 5.47 -12.21 -10.63
N GLU A 19 5.72 -13.18 -9.75
CA GLU A 19 4.69 -13.91 -9.00
C GLU A 19 4.95 -13.84 -7.48
N LEU A 20 3.88 -13.87 -6.69
CA LEU A 20 3.95 -14.18 -5.26
C LEU A 20 4.18 -15.69 -5.13
N GLU A 21 5.18 -16.10 -4.36
CA GLU A 21 5.45 -17.53 -4.15
C GLU A 21 4.33 -18.14 -3.29
N ASP A 22 3.88 -19.35 -3.58
CA ASP A 22 2.78 -20.02 -2.85
C ASP A 22 3.05 -20.09 -1.33
N ASP A 23 4.32 -20.17 -0.92
CA ASP A 23 4.75 -20.20 0.48
C ASP A 23 4.51 -18.86 1.22
N ASP A 24 4.33 -17.73 0.50
CA ASP A 24 4.04 -16.43 1.11
C ASP A 24 2.69 -16.44 1.87
N PHE A 25 1.72 -17.24 1.40
CA PHE A 25 0.36 -17.29 1.97
C PHE A 25 0.29 -18.00 3.32
N ASP A 26 1.19 -18.97 3.57
CA ASP A 26 1.27 -19.71 4.84
C ASP A 26 2.25 -19.06 5.84
N SER A 27 2.77 -17.87 5.51
CA SER A 27 3.72 -17.15 6.35
C SER A 27 3.09 -16.62 7.66
N ASN A 28 3.94 -16.53 8.69
CA ASN A 28 3.56 -15.90 9.96
C ASN A 28 3.07 -14.46 9.78
N ALA A 29 3.62 -13.74 8.80
CA ALA A 29 3.24 -12.36 8.54
C ALA A 29 1.79 -12.25 8.05
N VAL A 30 1.41 -13.04 7.04
CA VAL A 30 0.04 -13.08 6.51
C VAL A 30 -0.95 -13.58 7.57
N ALA A 31 -0.59 -14.63 8.31
CA ALA A 31 -1.41 -15.12 9.42
C ALA A 31 -1.62 -14.05 10.51
N GLY A 32 -0.55 -13.30 10.82
CA GLY A 32 -0.58 -12.22 11.81
C GLY A 32 -1.47 -11.05 11.39
N GLU A 33 -1.43 -10.67 10.12
CA GLU A 33 -2.26 -9.63 9.52
C GLU A 33 -3.74 -10.04 9.48
N SER A 34 -4.04 -11.21 8.94
CA SER A 34 -5.41 -11.72 8.84
C SER A 34 -6.07 -11.89 10.21
N ALA A 35 -5.31 -12.38 11.21
CA ALA A 35 -5.82 -12.48 12.56
C ALA A 35 -6.13 -11.10 13.17
N LEU A 36 -5.32 -10.08 12.85
CA LEU A 36 -5.50 -8.72 13.35
C LEU A 36 -6.76 -8.08 12.76
N ASP A 37 -6.95 -8.20 11.44
CA ASP A 37 -8.16 -7.72 10.77
C ASP A 37 -9.43 -8.36 11.37
N ARG A 38 -9.47 -9.70 11.41
CA ARG A 38 -10.61 -10.43 11.98
C ARG A 38 -10.92 -10.04 13.42
N MET A 39 -9.88 -9.74 14.21
CA MET A 39 -10.03 -9.25 15.58
C MET A 39 -10.56 -7.81 15.61
N ALA A 40 -10.06 -6.92 14.76
CA ALA A 40 -10.54 -5.55 14.61
C ALA A 40 -12.02 -5.53 14.22
N CYS A 41 -12.41 -6.32 13.21
CA CYS A 41 -13.79 -6.45 12.75
C CYS A 41 -14.70 -7.12 13.79
N GLY A 42 -14.21 -8.12 14.52
CA GLY A 42 -14.99 -8.84 15.54
C GLY A 42 -15.21 -8.09 16.85
N LEU A 43 -14.20 -7.36 17.34
CA LEU A 43 -14.26 -6.63 18.63
C LEU A 43 -14.59 -5.14 18.47
N GLY A 44 -14.35 -4.57 17.29
CA GLY A 44 -14.59 -3.17 16.95
C GLY A 44 -13.51 -2.20 17.44
N GLY A 45 -13.38 -1.08 16.73
CA GLY A 45 -12.31 -0.10 16.95
C GLY A 45 -12.32 0.61 18.31
N LYS A 46 -13.44 0.66 19.03
CA LYS A 46 -13.46 1.22 20.41
C LYS A 46 -12.59 0.42 21.38
N MET A 47 -12.48 -0.89 21.17
CA MET A 47 -11.66 -1.78 21.98
C MET A 47 -10.26 -1.93 21.37
N VAL A 48 -10.18 -2.18 20.07
CA VAL A 48 -8.94 -2.56 19.40
C VAL A 48 -7.99 -1.37 19.20
N LEU A 49 -8.48 -0.22 18.72
CA LEU A 49 -7.63 0.91 18.37
C LEU A 49 -6.79 1.43 19.57
N PRO A 50 -7.35 1.63 20.78
CA PRO A 50 -6.55 2.07 21.93
C PRO A 50 -5.43 1.10 22.32
N MET A 51 -5.64 -0.21 22.12
CA MET A 51 -4.64 -1.22 22.45
C MET A 51 -3.49 -1.23 21.45
N ILE A 52 -3.78 -1.05 20.16
CA ILE A 52 -2.78 -1.26 19.11
C ILE A 52 -2.09 0.02 18.64
N LYS A 53 -2.73 1.19 18.80
CA LYS A 53 -2.23 2.47 18.27
C LYS A 53 -0.78 2.75 18.65
N GLN A 54 -0.44 2.65 19.92
CA GLN A 54 0.92 2.98 20.40
C GLN A 54 1.96 2.00 19.84
N HIS A 55 1.61 0.73 19.68
CA HIS A 55 2.49 -0.27 19.09
C HIS A 55 2.77 0.04 17.63
N ILE A 56 1.73 0.31 16.82
CA ILE A 56 1.89 0.70 15.41
C ILE A 56 2.79 1.93 15.30
N MET A 57 2.55 2.99 16.08
CA MET A 57 3.37 4.20 16.03
C MET A 57 4.84 3.93 16.35
N THR A 58 5.10 3.04 17.31
CA THR A 58 6.47 2.62 17.67
C THR A 58 7.12 1.83 16.53
N MET A 59 6.35 0.96 15.86
CA MET A 59 6.83 0.16 14.72
C MET A 59 7.19 1.02 13.51
N LEU A 60 6.37 2.03 13.20
CA LEU A 60 6.62 2.96 12.09
C LEU A 60 7.90 3.80 12.27
N GLN A 61 8.32 4.06 13.51
CA GLN A 61 9.53 4.83 13.81
C GLN A 61 10.78 3.96 13.97
N ASN A 62 10.66 2.64 13.79
CA ASN A 62 11.76 1.72 14.00
C ASN A 62 12.78 1.79 12.83
N PRO A 63 14.10 1.80 13.09
CA PRO A 63 15.12 1.78 12.04
C PRO A 63 15.10 0.50 11.18
N ASP A 64 14.61 -0.62 11.73
CA ASP A 64 14.44 -1.86 10.98
C ASP A 64 13.21 -1.77 10.07
N TRP A 65 13.42 -2.02 8.78
CA TRP A 65 12.39 -1.91 7.76
C TRP A 65 11.25 -2.90 7.98
N LYS A 66 11.51 -4.08 8.58
CA LYS A 66 10.49 -5.11 8.83
C LYS A 66 9.42 -4.60 9.79
N TYR A 67 9.84 -3.82 10.79
CA TYR A 67 8.92 -3.17 11.72
C TYR A 67 8.10 -2.08 11.03
N ARG A 68 8.72 -1.26 10.18
CA ARG A 68 7.98 -0.22 9.44
C ARG A 68 6.95 -0.84 8.49
N HIS A 69 7.36 -1.86 7.74
CA HIS A 69 6.47 -2.67 6.90
C HIS A 69 5.30 -3.23 7.71
N ALA A 70 5.59 -3.94 8.80
CA ALA A 70 4.57 -4.54 9.66
C ALA A 70 3.62 -3.50 10.28
N GLY A 71 4.14 -2.31 10.62
CA GLY A 71 3.32 -1.19 11.11
C GLY A 71 2.34 -0.68 10.06
N LEU A 72 2.77 -0.59 8.79
CA LEU A 72 1.92 -0.19 7.67
C LEU A 72 0.84 -1.24 7.37
N MET A 73 1.22 -2.53 7.30
CA MET A 73 0.25 -3.61 7.10
C MET A 73 -0.73 -3.72 8.27
N ALA A 74 -0.29 -3.45 9.50
CA ALA A 74 -1.18 -3.42 10.66
C ALA A 74 -2.17 -2.24 10.60
N LEU A 75 -1.77 -1.08 10.05
CA LEU A 75 -2.70 0.02 9.78
C LEU A 75 -3.74 -0.37 8.75
N SER A 76 -3.34 -1.02 7.66
CA SER A 76 -4.27 -1.56 6.65
C SER A 76 -5.28 -2.52 7.29
N ALA A 77 -4.79 -3.52 8.03
CA ALA A 77 -5.62 -4.58 8.59
C ALA A 77 -6.67 -4.08 9.59
N ILE A 78 -6.39 -3.03 10.36
CA ILE A 78 -7.37 -2.50 11.31
C ILE A 78 -8.36 -1.51 10.68
N GLY A 79 -8.14 -1.09 9.43
CA GLY A 79 -8.90 -0.05 8.75
C GLY A 79 -10.40 -0.31 8.78
N GLU A 80 -10.85 -1.44 8.23
CA GLU A 80 -12.26 -1.83 8.17
C GLU A 80 -12.92 -1.85 9.57
N GLY A 81 -12.34 -2.61 10.51
CA GLY A 81 -12.88 -2.78 11.85
C GLY A 81 -12.80 -1.54 12.76
N CYS A 82 -11.91 -0.58 12.44
CA CYS A 82 -11.65 0.59 13.28
C CYS A 82 -11.93 1.95 12.60
N HIS A 83 -12.46 1.96 11.37
CA HIS A 83 -12.58 3.18 10.54
C HIS A 83 -13.19 4.36 11.30
N GLN A 84 -14.32 4.16 12.00
CA GLN A 84 -15.02 5.23 12.73
C GLN A 84 -14.15 5.93 13.78
N GLN A 85 -13.31 5.17 14.51
CA GLN A 85 -12.43 5.75 15.52
C GLN A 85 -11.16 6.32 14.90
N MET A 86 -10.70 5.74 13.78
CA MET A 86 -9.53 6.21 13.05
C MET A 86 -9.77 7.53 12.30
N GLU A 87 -11.02 7.89 11.98
CA GLU A 87 -11.33 9.17 11.34
C GLU A 87 -10.73 10.40 12.07
N ALA A 88 -10.68 10.36 13.40
CA ALA A 88 -10.12 11.44 14.22
C ALA A 88 -8.61 11.65 14.03
N ILE A 89 -7.90 10.62 13.58
CA ILE A 89 -6.44 10.61 13.37
C ILE A 89 -6.07 10.40 11.89
N LEU A 90 -7.06 10.37 10.98
CA LEU A 90 -6.84 10.01 9.58
C LEU A 90 -5.86 10.96 8.86
N ASN A 91 -5.88 12.25 9.16
CA ASN A 91 -4.91 13.21 8.60
C ASN A 91 -3.46 12.86 8.96
N GLU A 92 -3.24 12.43 10.21
CA GLU A 92 -1.92 12.04 10.71
C GLU A 92 -1.48 10.73 10.03
N ILE A 93 -2.39 9.74 9.97
CA ILE A 93 -2.15 8.46 9.28
C ILE A 93 -1.73 8.73 7.82
N VAL A 94 -2.51 9.49 7.06
CA VAL A 94 -2.20 9.80 5.66
C VAL A 94 -0.85 10.50 5.52
N SER A 95 -0.51 11.42 6.44
CA SER A 95 0.80 12.08 6.40
C SER A 95 1.96 11.08 6.56
N PHE A 96 1.81 10.07 7.43
CA PHE A 96 2.78 8.99 7.53
C PHE A 96 2.83 8.13 6.27
N LEU A 97 1.68 7.71 5.72
CA LEU A 97 1.63 6.87 4.53
C LEU A 97 2.35 7.53 3.34
N LEU A 98 2.11 8.83 3.12
CA LEU A 98 2.76 9.59 2.05
C LEU A 98 4.28 9.71 2.23
N LEU A 99 4.76 9.77 3.49
CA LEU A 99 6.19 9.73 3.78
C LEU A 99 6.80 8.36 3.43
N PHE A 100 6.09 7.27 3.76
CA PHE A 100 6.59 5.91 3.51
C PHE A 100 6.55 5.49 2.04
N CYS A 101 5.81 6.19 1.17
CA CYS A 101 5.96 6.06 -0.29
C CYS A 101 7.39 6.39 -0.76
N GLN A 102 8.18 7.10 0.04
CA GLN A 102 9.58 7.45 -0.25
C GLN A 102 10.56 6.74 0.71
N ASP A 103 10.13 5.70 1.43
CA ASP A 103 11.03 4.93 2.30
C ASP A 103 12.19 4.34 1.48
N PRO A 104 13.42 4.29 2.02
CA PRO A 104 14.55 3.67 1.32
C PRO A 104 14.29 2.21 0.95
N HIS A 105 13.49 1.48 1.73
CA HIS A 105 13.25 0.06 1.51
C HIS A 105 12.04 -0.19 0.60
N PRO A 106 12.18 -0.94 -0.52
CA PRO A 106 11.11 -1.14 -1.49
C PRO A 106 9.87 -1.84 -0.90
N ARG A 107 10.06 -2.81 0.00
CA ARG A 107 8.93 -3.47 0.68
C ARG A 107 8.15 -2.52 1.59
N VAL A 108 8.79 -1.50 2.16
CA VAL A 108 8.09 -0.49 2.96
C VAL A 108 7.29 0.45 2.05
N ARG A 109 7.84 0.84 0.89
CA ARG A 109 7.08 1.58 -0.14
C ARG A 109 5.87 0.79 -0.62
N TYR A 110 6.03 -0.51 -0.86
CA TYR A 110 4.93 -1.41 -1.19
C TYR A 110 3.85 -1.44 -0.11
N ALA A 111 4.23 -1.64 1.16
CA ALA A 111 3.27 -1.64 2.27
C ALA A 111 2.56 -0.28 2.44
N ALA A 112 3.24 0.83 2.11
CA ALA A 112 2.61 2.15 2.09
C ALA A 112 1.55 2.26 0.99
N CYS A 113 1.83 1.77 -0.22
CA CYS A 113 0.85 1.67 -1.29
C CYS A 113 -0.34 0.78 -0.88
N ASN A 114 -0.10 -0.37 -0.25
CA ASN A 114 -1.14 -1.25 0.28
C ASN A 114 -2.06 -0.50 1.24
N ALA A 115 -1.47 0.19 2.23
CA ALA A 115 -2.20 0.97 3.20
C ALA A 115 -2.99 2.11 2.55
N ILE A 116 -2.43 2.82 1.57
CA ILE A 116 -3.18 3.86 0.84
C ILE A 116 -4.39 3.27 0.11
N GLY A 117 -4.20 2.15 -0.60
CA GLY A 117 -5.28 1.48 -1.32
C GLY A 117 -6.40 1.00 -0.38
N GLN A 118 -6.03 0.38 0.73
CA GLN A 118 -6.98 -0.10 1.74
C GLN A 118 -7.75 1.08 2.40
N MET A 119 -7.05 2.15 2.77
CA MET A 119 -7.68 3.34 3.35
C MET A 119 -8.63 4.01 2.36
N ALA A 120 -8.33 3.96 1.07
CA ALA A 120 -9.21 4.52 0.05
C ALA A 120 -10.55 3.79 -0.03
N THR A 121 -10.57 2.48 0.21
CA THR A 121 -11.79 1.67 0.29
C THR A 121 -12.50 1.85 1.64
N ASP A 122 -11.79 1.65 2.76
CA ASP A 122 -12.39 1.64 4.10
C ASP A 122 -12.96 3.01 4.54
N PHE A 123 -12.39 4.09 4.03
CA PHE A 123 -12.77 5.47 4.37
C PHE A 123 -13.43 6.21 3.21
N ALA A 124 -13.89 5.49 2.19
CA ALA A 124 -14.64 6.06 1.08
C ALA A 124 -15.97 6.69 1.54
N PRO A 125 -16.42 7.79 0.91
CA PRO A 125 -15.73 8.65 -0.06
C PRO A 125 -14.92 9.78 0.63
N THR A 126 -14.81 9.74 1.97
CA THR A 126 -14.20 10.80 2.78
C THR A 126 -12.70 10.92 2.50
N PHE A 127 -12.03 9.79 2.32
CA PHE A 127 -10.61 9.73 1.98
C PHE A 127 -10.32 10.48 0.68
N GLN A 128 -11.07 10.16 -0.37
CA GLN A 128 -10.92 10.77 -1.69
C GLN A 128 -11.15 12.28 -1.60
N LYS A 129 -12.26 12.70 -0.99
CA LYS A 129 -12.61 14.13 -0.84
C LYS A 129 -11.56 14.96 -0.12
N LYS A 130 -10.86 14.37 0.86
CA LYS A 130 -9.88 15.10 1.69
C LYS A 130 -8.46 15.07 1.15
N PHE A 131 -8.08 13.99 0.46
CA PHE A 131 -6.67 13.70 0.21
C PHE A 131 -6.33 13.46 -1.27
N HIS A 132 -7.27 13.65 -2.20
CA HIS A 132 -7.07 13.37 -3.62
C HIS A 132 -5.81 14.01 -4.22
N ASP A 133 -5.54 15.26 -3.89
CA ASP A 133 -4.39 16.01 -4.39
C ASP A 133 -3.06 15.34 -4.01
N LYS A 134 -2.90 15.01 -2.73
CA LYS A 134 -1.67 14.42 -2.20
C LYS A 134 -1.53 12.95 -2.56
N VAL A 135 -2.61 12.18 -2.45
CA VAL A 135 -2.60 10.73 -2.70
C VAL A 135 -2.35 10.43 -4.17
N ILE A 136 -3.08 11.09 -5.09
CA ILE A 136 -2.85 10.88 -6.53
C ILE A 136 -1.42 11.26 -6.89
N SER A 137 -0.93 12.41 -6.41
CA SER A 137 0.44 12.84 -6.69
C SER A 137 1.49 11.85 -6.18
N ALA A 138 1.33 11.33 -4.96
CA ALA A 138 2.28 10.39 -4.36
C ALA A 138 2.26 9.02 -5.06
N LEU A 139 1.08 8.51 -5.41
CA LEU A 139 0.96 7.25 -6.14
C LEU A 139 1.55 7.36 -7.55
N LEU A 140 1.27 8.45 -8.28
CA LEU A 140 1.87 8.70 -9.59
C LEU A 140 3.39 8.77 -9.52
N GLN A 141 3.94 9.49 -8.53
CA GLN A 141 5.39 9.54 -8.31
C GLN A 141 5.96 8.16 -7.97
N THR A 142 5.26 7.36 -7.16
CA THR A 142 5.71 6.00 -6.80
C THR A 142 5.70 5.07 -8.01
N MET A 143 4.77 5.26 -8.94
CA MET A 143 4.72 4.54 -10.22
C MET A 143 5.90 4.87 -11.14
N GLU A 144 6.67 5.92 -10.89
CA GLU A 144 7.89 6.25 -11.63
C GLU A 144 9.13 5.44 -11.16
N ASP A 145 9.03 4.63 -10.09
CA ASP A 145 10.14 3.82 -9.56
C ASP A 145 10.47 2.61 -10.45
N GLN A 146 11.11 2.87 -11.60
CA GLN A 146 11.43 1.86 -12.62
C GLN A 146 12.36 0.75 -12.12
N THR A 147 13.06 0.99 -11.00
CA THR A 147 13.95 -0.01 -10.40
C THR A 147 13.21 -1.04 -9.54
N ASN A 148 11.93 -0.81 -9.23
CA ASN A 148 11.13 -1.69 -8.38
C ASN A 148 9.77 -1.97 -9.01
N PRO A 149 9.69 -2.86 -10.02
CA PRO A 149 8.45 -3.19 -10.73
C PRO A 149 7.26 -3.53 -9.83
N ARG A 150 7.47 -4.29 -8.74
CA ARG A 150 6.40 -4.60 -7.79
C ARG A 150 5.85 -3.38 -7.06
N VAL A 151 6.70 -2.42 -6.72
CA VAL A 151 6.27 -1.16 -6.09
C VAL A 151 5.43 -0.34 -7.07
N GLN A 152 5.85 -0.24 -8.33
CA GLN A 152 5.08 0.44 -9.38
C GLN A 152 3.70 -0.20 -9.58
N ALA A 153 3.66 -1.53 -9.72
CA ALA A 153 2.42 -2.27 -9.92
C ALA A 153 1.47 -2.08 -8.73
N HIS A 154 1.99 -2.09 -7.51
CA HIS A 154 1.16 -1.93 -6.32
C HIS A 154 0.69 -0.49 -6.10
N ALA A 155 1.48 0.51 -6.50
CA ALA A 155 1.03 1.90 -6.54
C ALA A 155 -0.12 2.09 -7.55
N ALA A 156 -0.05 1.43 -8.71
CA ALA A 156 -1.14 1.41 -9.69
C ALA A 156 -2.39 0.70 -9.15
N ALA A 157 -2.24 -0.41 -8.42
CA ALA A 157 -3.35 -1.10 -7.75
C ALA A 157 -4.03 -0.21 -6.71
N ALA A 158 -3.25 0.47 -5.87
CA ALA A 158 -3.79 1.43 -4.89
C ALA A 158 -4.53 2.60 -5.56
N LEU A 159 -4.07 3.03 -6.74
CA LEU A 159 -4.73 4.07 -7.53
C LEU A 159 -6.07 3.58 -8.08
N ILE A 160 -6.19 2.30 -8.48
CA ILE A 160 -7.47 1.70 -8.87
C ILE A 160 -8.46 1.78 -7.72
N ASN A 161 -8.10 1.27 -6.52
CA ASN A 161 -8.94 1.35 -5.33
C ASN A 161 -9.34 2.79 -5.01
N PHE A 162 -8.41 3.73 -5.14
CA PHE A 162 -8.71 5.15 -4.96
C PHE A 162 -9.78 5.65 -5.93
N THR A 163 -9.64 5.32 -7.22
CA THR A 163 -10.54 5.79 -8.28
C THR A 163 -11.91 5.13 -8.28
N GLU A 164 -12.04 3.90 -7.78
CA GLU A 164 -13.30 3.14 -7.76
C GLU A 164 -14.40 3.86 -6.97
N ASP A 165 -14.07 4.35 -5.78
CA ASP A 165 -15.00 5.10 -4.92
C ASP A 165 -14.84 6.64 -5.02
N CYS A 166 -14.01 7.12 -5.96
CA CYS A 166 -13.80 8.56 -6.15
C CYS A 166 -15.00 9.21 -6.87
N PRO A 167 -15.59 10.28 -6.30
CA PRO A 167 -16.61 11.04 -7.03
C PRO A 167 -16.07 11.55 -8.36
N LYS A 168 -16.79 11.30 -9.46
CA LYS A 168 -16.36 11.70 -10.81
C LYS A 168 -15.95 13.17 -10.92
N SER A 169 -16.67 14.07 -10.24
CA SER A 169 -16.37 15.50 -10.20
C SER A 169 -14.99 15.82 -9.62
N LEU A 170 -14.51 14.98 -8.70
CA LEU A 170 -13.21 15.13 -8.07
C LEU A 170 -12.08 14.55 -8.93
N LEU A 171 -12.38 13.53 -9.74
CA LEU A 171 -11.39 12.85 -10.59
C LEU A 171 -11.11 13.61 -11.89
N ILE A 172 -12.10 14.33 -12.44
CA ILE A 172 -11.99 15.06 -13.73
C ILE A 172 -10.68 15.87 -13.87
N PRO A 173 -10.26 16.69 -12.88
CA PRO A 173 -9.04 17.49 -13.00
C PRO A 173 -7.75 16.68 -13.17
N TYR A 174 -7.76 15.40 -12.80
CA TYR A 174 -6.59 14.51 -12.80
C TYR A 174 -6.54 13.59 -14.02
N LEU A 175 -7.63 13.48 -14.79
CA LEU A 175 -7.76 12.47 -15.85
C LEU A 175 -6.62 12.53 -16.87
N ASP A 176 -6.26 13.72 -17.37
CA ASP A 176 -5.19 13.85 -18.36
C ASP A 176 -3.85 13.36 -17.80
N SER A 177 -3.54 13.73 -16.55
CA SER A 177 -2.30 13.31 -15.89
C SER A 177 -2.29 11.81 -15.64
N LEU A 178 -3.40 11.24 -15.15
CA LEU A 178 -3.55 9.81 -14.90
C LEU A 178 -3.37 9.01 -16.19
N VAL A 179 -4.07 9.39 -17.26
CA VAL A 179 -3.99 8.73 -18.57
C VAL A 179 -2.57 8.83 -19.14
N GLN A 180 -1.91 9.98 -19.00
CA GLN A 180 -0.54 10.16 -19.49
C GLN A 180 0.44 9.22 -18.77
N HIS A 181 0.40 9.15 -17.42
CA HIS A 181 1.29 8.27 -16.66
C HIS A 181 1.03 6.79 -16.95
N LEU A 182 -0.24 6.37 -16.97
CA LEU A 182 -0.63 5.00 -17.30
C LEU A 182 -0.18 4.62 -18.71
N HIS A 183 -0.32 5.53 -19.68
CA HIS A 183 0.15 5.32 -21.04
C HIS A 183 1.66 5.10 -21.11
N VAL A 184 2.45 5.94 -20.42
CA VAL A 184 3.93 5.80 -20.38
C VAL A 184 4.34 4.44 -19.81
N ILE A 185 3.75 4.04 -18.68
CA ILE A 185 4.06 2.77 -18.03
C ILE A 185 3.66 1.58 -18.90
N MET A 186 2.47 1.62 -19.50
CA MET A 186 1.99 0.58 -20.40
C MET A 186 2.93 0.43 -21.62
N VAL A 187 3.35 1.53 -22.24
CA VAL A 187 4.27 1.48 -23.38
C VAL A 187 5.62 0.89 -22.98
N ALA A 188 6.18 1.29 -21.84
CA ALA A 188 7.44 0.75 -21.34
C ALA A 188 7.36 -0.77 -21.11
N LYS A 189 6.31 -1.24 -20.42
CA LYS A 189 6.10 -2.68 -20.16
C LYS A 189 5.87 -3.50 -21.42
N LEU A 190 5.14 -2.97 -22.39
CA LEU A 190 4.97 -3.64 -23.69
C LEU A 190 6.30 -3.74 -24.44
N GLN A 191 7.15 -2.71 -24.39
CA GLN A 191 8.47 -2.74 -25.02
C GLN A 191 9.39 -3.76 -24.36
N GLU A 192 9.43 -3.82 -23.03
CA GLU A 192 10.17 -4.84 -22.27
C GLU A 192 9.76 -6.27 -22.71
N GLY A 193 8.46 -6.55 -22.78
CA GLY A 193 7.95 -7.85 -23.22
C GLY A 193 8.30 -8.19 -24.67
N ILE A 194 8.31 -7.20 -25.57
CA ILE A 194 8.75 -7.38 -26.95
C ILE A 194 10.25 -7.72 -27.01
N SER A 195 11.08 -7.01 -26.25
CA SER A 195 12.52 -7.25 -26.18
C SER A 195 12.86 -8.65 -25.64
N LEU A 196 12.21 -9.09 -24.55
CA LEU A 196 12.38 -10.43 -23.99
C LEU A 196 12.05 -11.52 -25.02
N ARG A 197 10.93 -11.36 -25.75
CA ARG A 197 10.55 -12.28 -26.82
C ARG A 197 11.62 -12.36 -27.91
N GLN A 198 12.20 -11.24 -28.32
CA GLN A 198 13.25 -11.22 -29.35
C GLN A 198 14.54 -11.89 -28.86
N SER A 199 14.94 -11.68 -27.60
CA SER A 199 16.12 -12.33 -27.01
C SER A 199 15.96 -13.84 -26.82
N SER A 200 14.75 -14.35 -26.60
CA SER A 200 14.46 -15.78 -26.47
C SER A 200 14.42 -16.56 -27.81
N MET A 201 14.49 -15.86 -28.95
CA MET A 201 14.45 -16.45 -30.30
C MET A 201 15.84 -16.62 -30.95
N VAL A 202 16.92 -16.26 -30.24
CA VAL A 202 18.33 -16.38 -30.67
C VAL A 202 19.01 -17.44 -29.79
#